data_AF-A0A1M7ZEM5-F1
#
_entry.id   AF-A0A1M7ZEM5-F1
#
_cell.length_a   1.000
_cell.length_b   1.000
_cell.length_c   1.000
_cell.angle_alpha   90.00
_cell.angle_beta   90.00
_cell.angle_gamma   90.00
#
_symmetry.space_group_name_H-M   'P 1'
#
loop_
_entity.id
_entity.type
_entity.pdbx_description
1 polymer ?
#
loop_
_entity_poly.entity_id
_entity_poly.type
_entity_poly.pdbx_seq_one_letter_code
_entity_poly.pdbx_strand_id
1 'polypeptide(L)'
;MLKDNNFLLTRTSDDEFIAYEKILGYKLRSTLAELYTVNAGVFISYIVMEQDENIEDIISSSTELTLRPGTLRYGRSAAVDFEWGSVPAVTIDLELISHPCSVFFKVVFQGKFVGIDISAMLFSTPPGDRDENLRRLTSALEAAVLPKAPPH
;
A
#
# COMPACT_ATOMS: atom_id res chain seq x y z
N MET A 1 -10.82 -23.36 7.97
CA MET A 1 -12.11 -23.08 7.30
C MET A 1 -12.21 -21.57 7.07
N LEU A 2 -11.61 -21.06 6.01
CA LEU A 2 -11.93 -19.72 5.49
C LEU A 2 -13.17 -19.89 4.61
N LYS A 3 -14.21 -19.08 4.83
CA LYS A 3 -15.36 -19.04 3.93
C LYS A 3 -14.90 -18.27 2.69
N ASP A 4 -14.74 -18.97 1.56
CA ASP A 4 -14.33 -18.45 0.25
C ASP A 4 -15.40 -17.57 -0.42
N ASN A 5 -15.91 -16.56 0.31
CA ASN A 5 -16.78 -15.54 -0.25
C ASN A 5 -16.12 -14.16 -0.08
N ASN A 6 -14.95 -14.01 -0.69
CA ASN A 6 -14.35 -12.70 -0.86
C ASN A 6 -14.76 -12.13 -2.22
N PHE A 7 -15.10 -10.85 -2.25
CA PHE A 7 -15.63 -10.18 -3.43
C PHE A 7 -14.63 -9.15 -3.95
N LEU A 8 -14.17 -9.38 -5.18
CA LEU A 8 -13.19 -8.53 -5.84
C LEU A 8 -13.88 -7.31 -6.47
N LEU A 9 -13.40 -6.13 -6.11
CA LEU A 9 -13.68 -4.88 -6.79
C LEU A 9 -12.41 -4.45 -7.55
N THR A 10 -12.46 -4.54 -8.87
CA THR A 10 -11.38 -4.06 -9.75
C THR A 10 -11.67 -2.63 -10.21
N ARG A 11 -10.61 -1.93 -10.61
CA ARG A 11 -10.71 -0.58 -11.18
C ARG A 11 -11.57 -0.61 -12.45
N THR A 12 -12.74 0.04 -12.38
CA THR A 12 -13.68 0.18 -13.51
C THR A 12 -13.97 1.64 -13.86
N SER A 13 -13.78 2.56 -12.91
CA SER A 13 -13.91 4.01 -13.08
C SER A 13 -12.81 4.72 -12.29
N ASP A 14 -12.17 5.71 -12.92
CA ASP A 14 -11.08 6.48 -12.29
C ASP A 14 -11.58 7.35 -11.14
N ASP A 15 -12.77 7.96 -11.25
CA ASP A 15 -13.28 8.91 -10.24
C ASP A 15 -13.52 8.25 -8.88
N GLU A 16 -13.98 6.99 -8.87
CA GLU A 16 -14.21 6.22 -7.65
C GLU A 16 -12.88 5.82 -6.98
N PHE A 17 -11.94 5.28 -7.76
CA PHE A 17 -10.65 4.81 -7.24
C PHE A 17 -9.77 5.97 -6.76
N ILE A 18 -9.86 7.14 -7.38
CA ILE A 18 -9.19 8.36 -6.90
C ILE A 18 -9.60 8.70 -5.46
N ALA A 19 -10.87 8.51 -5.09
CA ALA A 19 -11.32 8.76 -3.73
C ALA A 19 -10.71 7.76 -2.73
N TYR A 20 -10.60 6.50 -3.12
CA TYR A 20 -9.98 5.43 -2.32
C TYR A 20 -8.47 5.64 -2.16
N GLU A 21 -7.77 5.99 -3.23
CA GLU A 21 -6.33 6.30 -3.24
C GLU A 21 -6.02 7.49 -2.33
N LYS A 22 -6.86 8.53 -2.36
CA LYS A 22 -6.71 9.70 -1.48
C LYS A 22 -6.79 9.31 0.00
N ILE A 23 -7.78 8.53 0.41
CA ILE A 23 -7.89 8.12 1.82
C ILE A 23 -6.79 7.14 2.22
N LEU A 24 -6.40 6.23 1.33
CA LEU A 24 -5.31 5.28 1.54
C LEU A 24 -3.98 6.02 1.75
N GLY A 25 -3.63 6.94 0.84
CA GLY A 25 -2.41 7.74 0.95
C GLY A 25 -2.39 8.66 2.16
N TYR A 26 -3.54 9.24 2.51
CA TYR A 26 -3.64 10.03 3.74
C TYR A 26 -3.36 9.20 4.99
N LYS A 27 -3.95 8.00 5.10
CA LYS A 27 -3.78 7.11 6.26
C LYS A 27 -2.38 6.49 6.33
N LEU A 28 -1.79 6.15 5.18
CA LEU A 28 -0.45 5.56 5.10
C LEU A 28 0.70 6.58 5.04
N ARG A 29 0.41 7.89 5.08
CA ARG A 29 1.44 8.94 4.91
C ARG A 29 2.66 8.76 5.81
N SER A 30 2.47 8.39 7.08
CA SER A 30 3.59 8.19 8.00
C SER A 30 4.44 6.99 7.58
N THR A 31 3.80 5.87 7.27
CA THR A 31 4.47 4.65 6.79
C THR A 31 5.23 4.89 5.49
N LEU A 32 4.62 5.60 4.54
CA LEU A 32 5.26 5.93 3.26
C LEU A 32 6.43 6.90 3.43
N ALA A 33 6.39 7.78 4.43
CA ALA A 33 7.52 8.66 4.73
C ALA A 33 8.73 7.88 5.31
N GLU A 34 8.48 6.87 6.14
CA GLU A 34 9.53 5.96 6.62
C GLU A 34 10.14 5.18 5.45
N LEU A 35 9.30 4.60 4.59
CA LEU A 35 9.76 3.91 3.38
C LEU A 35 10.55 4.82 2.44
N TYR A 36 10.11 6.07 2.28
CA TYR A 36 10.81 7.08 1.48
C TYR A 36 12.17 7.47 2.07
N THR A 37 12.35 7.33 3.39
CA THR A 37 13.61 7.61 4.08
C THR A 37 14.65 6.52 3.85
N VAL A 38 14.21 5.30 3.48
CA VAL A 38 15.12 4.25 3.02
C VAL A 38 15.84 4.75 1.76
N ASN A 39 17.15 4.52 1.72
CA ASN A 39 17.97 4.93 0.58
C ASN A 39 17.42 4.29 -0.71
N ALA A 40 17.01 5.11 -1.69
CA ALA A 40 16.45 4.62 -2.95
C ALA A 40 17.40 3.66 -3.70
N GLY A 41 18.72 3.84 -3.57
CA GLY A 41 19.72 2.92 -4.12
C GLY A 41 19.66 1.52 -3.52
N VAL A 42 19.21 1.36 -2.27
CA VAL A 42 18.99 0.05 -1.64
C VAL A 42 17.82 -0.67 -2.31
N PHE A 43 16.66 0.00 -2.44
CA PHE A 43 15.52 -0.58 -3.16
C PHE A 43 15.89 -0.93 -4.60
N ILE A 44 16.55 -0.02 -5.32
CA ILE A 44 16.99 -0.27 -6.69
C ILE A 44 17.89 -1.50 -6.77
N SER A 45 18.86 -1.63 -5.86
CA SER A 45 19.77 -2.79 -5.84
C SER A 45 19.00 -4.09 -5.61
N TYR A 46 18.09 -4.12 -4.64
CA TYR A 46 17.27 -5.30 -4.35
C TYR A 46 16.34 -5.68 -5.50
N ILE A 47 15.76 -4.70 -6.19
CA ILE A 47 14.91 -4.96 -7.37
C ILE A 47 15.74 -5.54 -8.51
N VAL A 48 16.88 -4.93 -8.85
CA VAL A 48 17.76 -5.39 -9.94
C VAL A 48 18.37 -6.76 -9.64
N MET A 49 18.61 -7.07 -8.37
CA MET A 49 19.13 -8.36 -7.92
C MET A 49 18.04 -9.39 -7.59
N GLU A 50 16.76 -9.09 -7.83
CA GLU A 50 15.60 -9.96 -7.58
C GLU A 50 15.53 -10.46 -6.12
N GLN A 51 15.89 -9.61 -5.16
CA GLN A 51 15.92 -9.93 -3.73
C GLN A 51 14.57 -9.60 -3.04
N ASP A 52 13.51 -10.34 -3.41
CA ASP A 52 12.15 -10.13 -2.90
C ASP A 52 12.05 -10.20 -1.37
N GLU A 53 12.78 -11.13 -0.74
CA GLU A 53 12.77 -11.30 0.73
C GLU A 53 13.35 -10.07 1.43
N ASN A 54 14.40 -9.46 0.87
CA ASN A 54 14.98 -8.24 1.40
C ASN A 54 14.02 -7.04 1.28
N ILE A 55 13.20 -7.01 0.22
CA ILE A 55 12.16 -5.98 0.07
C ILE A 55 11.07 -6.19 1.12
N GLU A 56 10.56 -7.41 1.31
CA GLU A 56 9.57 -7.74 2.36
C GLU A 56 10.09 -7.35 3.76
N ASP A 57 11.36 -7.61 4.06
CA ASP A 57 11.99 -7.23 5.34
C ASP A 57 12.02 -5.70 5.54
N ILE A 58 12.34 -4.93 4.49
CA ILE A 58 12.27 -3.46 4.54
C ILE A 58 10.83 -3.00 4.77
N ILE A 59 9.86 -3.55 4.03
CA ILE A 59 8.45 -3.19 4.20
C ILE A 59 8.00 -3.48 5.64
N SER A 60 8.29 -4.68 6.15
CA SER A 60 7.94 -5.08 7.51
C SER A 60 8.53 -4.11 8.53
N SER A 61 9.85 -3.92 8.52
CA SER A 61 10.53 -3.05 9.49
C SER A 61 10.11 -1.58 9.42
N SER A 62 9.82 -1.05 8.22
CA SER A 62 9.35 0.33 8.03
C SER A 62 7.92 0.55 8.53
N THR A 63 7.16 -0.53 8.76
CA THR A 63 5.76 -0.46 9.21
C THR A 63 5.57 -0.72 10.69
N GLU A 64 6.56 -1.29 11.39
CA GLU A 64 6.46 -1.79 12.77
C GLU A 64 5.90 -0.76 13.77
N LEU A 65 6.26 0.51 13.60
CA LEU A 65 5.84 1.59 14.51
C LEU A 65 4.55 2.30 14.09
N THR A 66 4.03 2.01 12.88
CA THR A 66 2.90 2.74 12.30
C THR A 66 1.68 1.86 12.07
N LEU A 67 1.86 0.56 11.84
CA LEU A 67 0.80 -0.39 11.51
C LEU A 67 0.84 -1.63 12.41
N ARG A 68 -0.30 -2.29 12.56
CA ARG A 68 -0.35 -3.59 13.23
C ARG A 68 0.47 -4.62 12.43
N PRO A 69 1.19 -5.55 13.10
CA PRO A 69 1.99 -6.56 12.42
C PRO A 69 1.20 -7.34 11.36
N GLY A 70 1.80 -7.56 10.19
CA GLY A 70 1.21 -8.31 9.08
C GLY A 70 0.13 -7.58 8.29
N THR A 71 -0.14 -6.30 8.60
CA THR A 71 -1.20 -5.53 7.94
C THR A 71 -0.77 -4.97 6.59
N LEU A 72 0.51 -4.68 6.40
CA LEU A 72 1.06 -4.26 5.11
C LEU A 72 2.14 -5.25 4.70
N ARG A 73 2.10 -5.71 3.45
CA ARG A 73 3.02 -6.72 2.91
C ARG A 73 3.46 -6.35 1.51
N TYR A 74 4.62 -6.84 1.11
CA TYR A 74 5.10 -6.78 -0.26
C TYR A 74 4.28 -7.73 -1.14
N GLY A 75 3.72 -7.19 -2.23
CA GLY A 75 2.92 -7.92 -3.22
C GLY A 75 3.75 -8.75 -4.20
N ARG A 76 5.04 -8.97 -3.92
CA ARG A 76 5.98 -9.76 -4.74
C ARG A 76 6.19 -9.23 -6.16
N SER A 77 6.08 -7.93 -6.34
CA SER A 77 6.49 -7.26 -7.57
C SER A 77 7.01 -5.87 -7.28
N ALA A 78 8.17 -5.55 -7.82
CA ALA A 78 8.73 -4.22 -7.80
C ALA A 78 9.50 -3.96 -9.10
N ALA A 79 9.55 -2.71 -9.51
CA ALA A 79 10.18 -2.29 -10.75
C ALA A 79 10.90 -0.96 -10.58
N VAL A 80 11.94 -0.76 -11.36
CA VAL A 80 12.61 0.54 -11.50
C VAL A 80 12.51 0.99 -12.94
N ASP A 81 12.05 2.22 -13.14
CA ASP A 81 12.11 2.90 -14.42
C ASP A 81 13.33 3.83 -14.47
N PHE A 82 14.19 3.60 -15.45
CA PHE A 82 15.41 4.35 -15.69
C PHE A 82 15.34 5.05 -17.05
N GLU A 83 15.04 6.33 -17.02
CA GLU A 83 15.13 7.19 -18.19
C GLU A 83 16.35 8.12 -18.06
N TRP A 84 17.15 8.21 -19.13
CA TRP A 84 18.34 9.07 -19.15
C TRP A 84 17.96 10.54 -18.94
N GLY A 85 18.57 11.18 -17.94
CA GLY A 85 18.30 12.58 -17.60
C GLY A 85 17.08 12.80 -16.70
N SER A 86 16.35 11.73 -16.35
CA SER A 86 15.23 11.75 -15.42
C SER A 86 15.61 11.17 -14.05
N VAL A 87 14.88 11.56 -13.01
CA VAL A 87 14.99 10.91 -11.70
C VAL A 87 14.36 9.51 -11.80
N PRO A 88 15.03 8.43 -11.36
CA PRO A 88 14.46 7.09 -11.43
C PRO A 88 13.16 7.00 -10.64
N ALA A 89 12.23 6.20 -11.13
CA ALA A 89 10.99 5.87 -10.43
C ALA A 89 11.06 4.44 -9.90
N VAL A 90 10.76 4.26 -8.61
CA VAL A 90 10.67 2.93 -7.99
C VAL A 90 9.19 2.63 -7.74
N THR A 91 8.70 1.53 -8.30
CA THR A 91 7.34 1.04 -8.08
C THR A 91 7.39 -0.22 -7.25
N ILE A 92 6.58 -0.30 -6.19
CA ILE A 92 6.47 -1.47 -5.31
C ILE A 92 5.00 -1.83 -5.18
N ASP A 93 4.66 -3.07 -5.50
CA ASP A 93 3.33 -3.62 -5.26
C ASP A 93 3.22 -3.97 -3.77
N LEU A 94 2.14 -3.52 -3.13
CA LEU A 94 1.84 -3.73 -1.73
C LEU A 94 0.43 -4.27 -1.54
N GLU A 95 0.27 -5.04 -0.47
CA GLU A 95 -1.00 -5.58 -0.01
C GLU A 95 -1.30 -5.06 1.40
N LEU A 96 -2.42 -4.35 1.56
CA LEU A 96 -2.96 -4.02 2.88
C LEU A 96 -4.02 -5.06 3.24
N ILE A 97 -3.82 -5.77 4.35
CA ILE A 97 -4.69 -6.86 4.81
C ILE A 97 -5.38 -6.42 6.10
N SER A 98 -6.66 -6.07 6.03
CA SER A 98 -7.46 -5.68 7.18
C SER A 98 -8.94 -6.02 6.99
N HIS A 99 -9.69 -6.18 8.08
CA HIS A 99 -11.13 -6.40 7.99
C HIS A 99 -11.88 -5.05 7.95
N PRO A 100 -12.89 -4.86 7.08
CA PRO A 100 -13.55 -5.85 6.22
C PRO A 100 -13.01 -5.94 4.78
N CYS A 101 -11.93 -5.24 4.43
CA CYS A 101 -11.35 -5.31 3.08
C CYS A 101 -9.83 -5.26 3.04
N SER A 102 -9.26 -6.08 2.14
CA SER A 102 -7.87 -5.98 1.73
C SER A 102 -7.74 -5.11 0.48
N VAL A 103 -6.60 -4.44 0.33
CA VAL A 103 -6.32 -3.55 -0.80
C VAL A 103 -5.01 -3.97 -1.46
N PHE A 104 -5.02 -4.12 -2.78
CA PHE A 104 -3.86 -4.39 -3.61
C PHE A 104 -3.54 -3.11 -4.39
N PHE A 105 -2.34 -2.57 -4.18
CA PHE A 105 -1.99 -1.26 -4.72
C PHE A 105 -0.50 -1.14 -4.99
N LYS A 106 -0.14 -0.22 -5.86
CA LYS A 106 1.24 0.15 -6.14
C LYS A 106 1.57 1.42 -5.40
N VAL A 107 2.80 1.50 -4.90
CA VAL A 107 3.41 2.75 -4.46
C VAL A 107 4.50 3.12 -5.45
N VAL A 108 4.42 4.34 -5.98
CA VAL A 108 5.38 4.88 -6.93
C VAL A 108 6.17 5.99 -6.25
N PHE A 109 7.46 5.76 -6.04
CA PHE A 109 8.41 6.74 -5.54
C PHE A 109 9.13 7.41 -6.71
N GLN A 110 8.93 8.72 -6.91
CA GLN A 110 9.59 9.45 -8.00
C GLN A 110 9.93 10.88 -7.57
N GLY A 111 11.22 11.21 -7.56
CA GLY A 111 11.68 12.52 -7.08
C GLY A 111 11.16 12.78 -5.68
N LYS A 112 10.38 13.86 -5.49
CA LYS A 112 9.76 14.25 -4.21
C LYS A 112 8.31 13.79 -4.05
N PHE A 113 7.82 12.97 -4.97
CA PHE A 113 6.42 12.55 -5.01
C PHE A 113 6.30 11.07 -4.67
N VAL A 114 5.22 10.73 -3.97
CA VAL A 114 4.79 9.36 -3.71
C VAL A 114 3.38 9.21 -4.25
N GLY A 115 3.22 8.37 -5.26
CA GLY A 115 1.94 8.02 -5.86
C GLY A 115 1.39 6.72 -5.27
N ILE A 116 0.08 6.58 -5.29
CA ILE A 116 -0.64 5.34 -4.98
C ILE A 116 -1.58 5.05 -6.13
N ASP A 117 -1.57 3.81 -6.60
CA ASP A 117 -2.49 3.31 -7.62
C ASP A 117 -3.13 2.01 -7.10
N ILE A 118 -4.44 2.04 -6.83
CA ILE A 118 -5.15 0.85 -6.35
C ILE A 118 -5.53 -0.01 -7.55
N SER A 119 -4.95 -1.21 -7.61
CA SER A 119 -5.25 -2.22 -8.63
C SER A 119 -6.59 -2.91 -8.36
N ALA A 120 -6.82 -3.29 -7.10
CA ALA A 120 -8.03 -3.98 -6.69
C ALA A 120 -8.28 -3.90 -5.18
N MET A 121 -9.52 -4.15 -4.79
CA MET A 121 -9.93 -4.32 -3.40
C MET A 121 -10.67 -5.64 -3.23
N LEU A 122 -10.47 -6.30 -2.10
CA LEU A 122 -11.09 -7.58 -1.78
C LEU A 122 -11.91 -7.44 -0.51
N PHE A 123 -13.24 -7.52 -0.63
CA PHE A 123 -14.16 -7.36 0.49
C PHE A 123 -14.62 -8.69 1.05
N SER A 124 -14.82 -8.78 2.36
CA SER A 124 -15.40 -9.97 3.02
C SER A 124 -16.92 -10.13 2.79
N THR A 125 -17.56 -9.14 2.17
CA THR A 125 -18.99 -9.12 1.81
C THR A 125 -19.14 -8.43 0.45
N PRO A 126 -20.26 -8.63 -0.28
CA PRO A 126 -20.45 -7.99 -1.58
C PRO A 126 -20.21 -6.47 -1.51
N PRO A 127 -19.48 -5.88 -2.47
CA PRO A 127 -19.26 -4.43 -2.52
C PRO A 127 -20.60 -3.72 -2.63
N GLY A 128 -20.73 -2.61 -1.91
CA GLY A 128 -21.89 -1.73 -2.00
C GLY A 128 -21.67 -0.65 -3.06
N ASP A 129 -22.38 0.46 -2.91
CA ASP A 129 -22.08 1.69 -3.64
C ASP A 129 -20.73 2.30 -3.21
N ARG A 130 -20.31 3.34 -3.93
CA ARG A 130 -19.05 4.07 -3.70
C ARG A 130 -18.88 4.52 -2.24
N ASP A 131 -19.94 5.02 -1.62
CA ASP A 131 -19.84 5.61 -0.27
C ASP A 131 -19.80 4.52 0.82
N GLU A 132 -20.51 3.42 0.63
CA GLU A 132 -20.41 2.23 1.48
C GLU A 132 -19.01 1.61 1.40
N ASN A 133 -18.45 1.46 0.19
CA ASN A 133 -17.11 0.91 -0.01
C ASN A 133 -16.04 1.84 0.59
N LEU A 134 -16.17 3.17 0.43
CA LEU A 134 -15.28 4.15 1.06
C LEU A 134 -15.30 4.04 2.60
N ARG A 135 -16.49 3.88 3.21
CA ARG A 135 -16.61 3.70 4.66
C ARG A 135 -15.94 2.42 5.14
N ARG A 136 -16.13 1.32 4.42
CA ARG A 136 -15.49 0.03 4.72
C ARG A 136 -13.97 0.11 4.62
N LEU A 137 -13.45 0.73 3.57
CA LEU A 137 -12.02 1.02 3.43
C LEU A 137 -11.50 1.85 4.59
N THR A 138 -12.19 2.93 4.93
CA THR A 138 -11.79 3.81 6.05
C THR A 138 -11.73 3.03 7.36
N SER A 139 -12.71 2.17 7.64
CA SER A 139 -12.74 1.32 8.82
C SER A 139 -11.59 0.30 8.83
N ALA A 140 -11.30 -0.33 7.68
CA ALA A 140 -10.17 -1.25 7.54
C ALA A 140 -8.82 -0.55 7.80
N LEU A 141 -8.65 0.68 7.31
CA LEU A 141 -7.45 1.50 7.53
C LEU A 141 -7.33 1.95 8.99
N GLU A 142 -8.43 2.25 9.65
CA GLU A 142 -8.43 2.60 11.08
C GLU A 142 -8.10 1.42 11.98
N ALA A 143 -8.55 0.23 11.61
CA ALA A 143 -8.16 -1.00 12.29
C ALA A 143 -6.67 -1.32 12.07
N ALA A 144 -6.11 -0.97 10.91
CA ALA A 144 -4.73 -1.24 10.52
C ALA A 144 -3.70 -0.37 11.25
N VAL A 145 -4.00 0.91 11.44
CA VAL A 145 -3.07 1.90 11.98
C VAL A 145 -2.92 1.75 13.50
N LEU A 146 -1.69 1.81 14.00
CA LEU A 146 -1.43 1.85 15.43
C LEU A 146 -1.89 3.18 16.03
N PRO A 147 -2.45 3.19 17.26
CA PRO A 147 -2.72 4.43 17.96
C PRO A 147 -1.43 5.24 18.10
N LYS A 148 -1.48 6.54 17.85
CA LYS A 148 -0.34 7.41 18.16
C LYS A 148 -0.02 7.26 19.64
N ALA A 149 1.24 6.98 19.95
CA ALA A 149 1.70 7.00 21.34
C ALA A 149 1.34 8.37 21.96
N PRO A 150 0.85 8.40 23.21
CA PRO A 150 0.61 9.67 23.87
C PRO A 150 1.94 10.46 23.90
N PRO A 151 1.90 11.78 23.67
CA PRO A 151 3.09 12.60 23.80
C PRO A 151 3.64 12.47 25.22
N HIS A 152 4.95 12.23 25.33
CA HIS A 152 5.68 12.20 26.60
C HIS A 152 5.69 13.58 27.27
#